data_AF-A0AAV2Q985-F1
#
_entry.id   AF-A0AAV2Q985-F1
#
_cell.length_a   1.000
_cell.length_b   1.000
_cell.length_c   1.000
_cell.angle_alpha   90.00
_cell.angle_beta   90.00
_cell.angle_gamma   90.00
#
_symmetry.space_group_name_H-M   'P 1'
#
loop_
_entity.id
_entity.type
_entity.pdbx_description
1 polymer ?
#
loop_
_entity_poly.entity_id
_entity_poly.type
_entity_poly.pdbx_seq_one_letter_code
_entity_poly.pdbx_strand_id
1 'polypeptide(L)'
;RGQVGFLERGDDQVEVSSNLKGAVKGEVFVWKIYQRPVLPYEPCTPTYYGEEVLDLSEDHGLLVVDSRITVGDLPLGELLERTLVLKSLTTLRVVCSVLRADVPVSTYGAKFISGVVGTLWFRQAVTRNGVWTGIRASLVSGNQDIKAPAHISWTLFSRVYESEDVSLEHMRDGCR
;
A
#
# COMPACT_ATOMS: atom_id res chain seq x y z
N ARG A 1 -2.49 6.28 9.81
CA ARG A 1 -2.50 4.87 9.33
C ARG A 1 -3.89 4.35 9.59
N GLY A 2 -4.56 3.72 8.65
CA GLY A 2 -5.94 3.28 8.87
C GLY A 2 -6.40 2.34 7.77
N GLN A 3 -7.64 1.89 7.88
CA GLN A 3 -8.30 1.05 6.92
C GLN A 3 -9.70 1.59 6.67
N VAL A 4 -10.11 1.59 5.41
CA VAL A 4 -11.52 1.61 5.03
C VAL A 4 -11.78 0.26 4.38
N GLY A 5 -12.70 -0.51 4.96
CA GLY A 5 -13.08 -1.83 4.49
C GLY A 5 -14.44 -1.79 3.81
N PHE A 6 -14.57 -2.55 2.73
CA PHE A 6 -15.80 -2.74 1.97
C PHE A 6 -16.15 -4.22 2.02
N LEU A 7 -17.39 -4.56 2.40
CA LEU A 7 -17.85 -5.93 2.51
C LEU A 7 -19.24 -6.06 1.86
N GLU A 8 -19.33 -6.88 0.82
CA GLU A 8 -20.62 -7.24 0.22
C GLU A 8 -21.43 -8.05 1.23
N ARG A 9 -22.67 -7.62 1.50
CA ARG A 9 -23.58 -8.29 2.44
C ARG A 9 -24.63 -9.17 1.75
N GLY A 10 -24.71 -9.13 0.42
CA GLY A 10 -25.85 -9.66 -0.36
C GLY A 10 -26.89 -8.55 -0.61
N ASP A 11 -27.81 -8.76 -1.56
CA ASP A 11 -28.86 -7.79 -1.95
C ASP A 11 -28.34 -6.44 -2.44
N ASP A 12 -27.24 -6.43 -3.21
CA ASP A 12 -26.60 -5.22 -3.75
C ASP A 12 -26.26 -4.17 -2.68
N GLN A 13 -25.97 -4.63 -1.45
CA GLN A 13 -25.53 -3.77 -0.35
C GLN A 13 -24.08 -4.01 0.00
N VAL A 14 -23.37 -2.90 0.20
CA VAL A 14 -21.99 -2.91 0.67
C VAL A 14 -21.93 -2.27 2.06
N GLU A 15 -21.39 -3.03 3.01
CA GLU A 15 -21.01 -2.49 4.31
C GLU A 15 -19.64 -1.82 4.20
N VAL A 16 -19.59 -0.54 4.55
CA VAL A 16 -18.35 0.23 4.63
C VAL A 16 -17.99 0.44 6.09
N SER A 17 -16.76 0.10 6.46
CA SER A 17 -16.22 0.34 7.79
C SER A 17 -14.97 1.20 7.72
N SER A 18 -14.83 2.15 8.64
CA SER A 18 -13.64 2.99 8.75
C SER A 18 -12.94 2.75 10.09
N ASN A 19 -11.61 2.67 10.06
CA ASN A 19 -10.76 2.64 11.25
C ASN A 19 -9.50 3.46 10.96
N LEU A 20 -9.49 4.73 11.33
CA LEU A 20 -8.43 5.67 10.95
C LEU A 20 -7.62 6.08 12.18
N LYS A 21 -6.46 5.44 12.38
CA LYS A 21 -5.56 5.80 13.49
C LYS A 21 -4.91 7.15 13.23
N GLY A 22 -5.04 8.04 14.21
CA GLY A 22 -4.53 9.41 14.19
C GLY A 22 -5.54 10.46 13.72
N ALA A 23 -6.77 10.05 13.43
CA ALA A 23 -7.91 10.94 13.26
C ALA A 23 -8.50 11.34 14.61
N VAL A 24 -9.13 12.51 14.68
CA VAL A 24 -9.85 12.99 15.86
C VAL A 24 -11.16 12.24 15.99
N LYS A 25 -11.59 11.89 17.20
CA LYS A 25 -12.87 11.19 17.41
C LYS A 25 -14.03 11.99 16.80
N GLY A 26 -14.81 11.35 15.94
CA GLY A 26 -15.93 11.98 15.23
C GLY A 26 -15.52 12.84 14.03
N GLU A 27 -14.25 12.82 13.63
CA GLU A 27 -13.78 13.47 12.40
C GLU A 27 -14.51 12.90 11.18
N VAL A 28 -14.89 13.79 10.27
CA VAL A 28 -15.64 13.47 9.06
C VAL A 28 -14.82 13.74 7.81
N PHE A 29 -14.99 12.88 6.82
CA PHE A 29 -14.20 12.87 5.61
C PHE A 29 -15.10 12.91 4.38
N VAL A 30 -14.69 13.74 3.41
CA VAL A 30 -15.07 13.55 2.01
C VAL A 30 -14.22 12.40 1.49
N TRP A 31 -14.85 11.47 0.79
CA TRP A 31 -14.27 10.23 0.30
C TRP A 31 -14.67 10.02 -1.15
N LYS A 32 -13.66 9.86 -2.02
CA LYS A 32 -13.79 9.85 -3.49
C LYS A 32 -12.84 8.81 -4.07
N ILE A 33 -13.21 8.22 -5.21
CA ILE A 33 -12.38 7.26 -5.96
C ILE A 33 -11.81 7.93 -7.21
N TYR A 34 -10.53 7.68 -7.47
CA TYR A 34 -9.77 8.25 -8.58
C TYR A 34 -9.15 7.17 -9.46
N GLN A 35 -8.96 7.51 -10.73
CA GLN A 35 -8.66 6.56 -11.81
C GLN A 35 -7.38 5.76 -11.62
N ARG A 36 -6.30 6.38 -11.15
CA ARG A 36 -4.96 5.76 -11.15
C ARG A 36 -4.56 5.26 -9.75
N PRO A 37 -3.89 4.10 -9.65
CA PRO A 37 -3.32 3.63 -8.38
C PRO A 37 -2.12 4.49 -7.96
N VAL A 38 -2.20 5.12 -6.79
CA VAL A 38 -1.06 5.83 -6.19
C VAL A 38 -0.08 4.83 -5.59
N LEU A 39 1.20 4.95 -5.93
CA LEU A 39 2.24 4.07 -5.41
C LEU A 39 2.62 4.47 -3.96
N PRO A 40 3.14 3.54 -3.13
CA PRO A 40 3.36 3.80 -1.70
C PRO A 40 4.29 4.97 -1.36
N TYR A 41 5.13 5.40 -2.30
CA TYR A 41 6.09 6.49 -2.15
C TYR A 41 5.61 7.80 -2.82
N GLU A 42 4.49 7.77 -3.52
CA GLU A 42 3.94 8.93 -4.20
C GLU A 42 3.04 9.74 -3.25
N PRO A 43 3.05 11.07 -3.37
CA PRO A 43 2.19 11.91 -2.56
C PRO A 43 0.72 11.81 -3.02
N CYS A 44 -0.21 11.99 -2.09
CA CYS A 44 -1.65 12.01 -2.36
C CYS A 44 -2.07 13.33 -3.04
N THR A 45 -1.69 13.54 -4.30
CA THR A 45 -2.06 14.72 -5.09
C THR A 45 -2.68 14.36 -6.44
N PRO A 46 -3.51 15.25 -7.04
CA PRO A 46 -4.20 14.99 -8.32
C PRO A 46 -3.29 14.54 -9.46
N THR A 47 -2.05 15.00 -9.47
CA THR A 47 -1.04 14.62 -10.45
C THR A 47 -0.78 13.10 -10.48
N TYR A 48 -0.90 12.41 -9.34
CA TYR A 48 -0.63 10.97 -9.23
C TYR A 48 -1.89 10.12 -9.35
N TYR A 49 -2.99 10.47 -8.69
CA TYR A 49 -4.23 9.69 -8.75
C TYR A 49 -5.12 9.97 -9.98
N GLY A 50 -4.90 11.08 -10.69
CA GLY A 50 -5.62 11.41 -11.94
C GLY A 50 -7.03 11.94 -11.70
N GLU A 51 -7.92 11.63 -12.63
CA GLU A 51 -9.30 12.13 -12.63
C GLU A 51 -10.18 11.38 -11.64
N GLU A 52 -11.18 12.10 -11.13
CA GLU A 52 -12.22 11.54 -10.27
C GLU A 52 -13.11 10.60 -11.08
N VAL A 53 -13.43 9.46 -10.48
CA VAL A 53 -14.26 8.41 -11.08
C VAL A 53 -15.60 8.32 -10.36
N LEU A 54 -15.60 8.49 -9.04
CA LEU A 54 -16.79 8.33 -8.21
C LEU A 54 -16.69 9.19 -6.96
N ASP A 55 -17.75 9.94 -6.65
CA ASP A 55 -17.90 10.68 -5.39
C ASP A 55 -18.84 9.97 -4.43
N LEU A 56 -18.25 9.11 -3.59
CA LEU A 56 -18.99 8.38 -2.55
C LEU A 56 -19.61 9.31 -1.50
N SER A 57 -19.12 10.55 -1.38
CA SER A 57 -19.68 11.51 -0.43
C SER A 57 -21.00 12.10 -0.91
N GLU A 58 -21.11 12.30 -2.22
CA GLU A 58 -22.33 12.79 -2.86
C GLU A 58 -23.42 11.72 -2.79
N ASP A 59 -23.07 10.48 -3.13
CA ASP A 59 -24.03 9.38 -3.22
C ASP A 59 -24.42 8.78 -1.86
N HIS A 60 -23.49 8.78 -0.89
CA HIS A 60 -23.64 8.04 0.37
C HIS A 60 -23.38 8.87 1.63
N GLY A 61 -23.15 10.17 1.48
CA GLY A 61 -22.84 11.07 2.59
C GLY A 61 -21.41 10.94 3.10
N LEU A 62 -21.08 11.72 4.13
CA LEU A 62 -19.71 11.81 4.65
C LEU A 62 -19.29 10.55 5.43
N LEU A 63 -18.03 10.16 5.28
CA LEU A 63 -17.45 9.07 6.05
C LEU A 63 -17.01 9.57 7.43
N VAL A 64 -17.60 9.04 8.49
CA VAL A 64 -17.19 9.33 9.87
C VAL A 64 -16.09 8.36 10.29
N VAL A 65 -15.10 8.82 11.06
CA VAL A 65 -14.08 7.92 11.65
C VAL A 65 -14.71 6.89 12.59
N ASP A 66 -14.12 5.69 12.63
CA ASP A 66 -14.52 4.58 13.51
C ASP A 66 -16.02 4.25 13.38
N SER A 67 -16.55 4.36 12.16
CA SER A 67 -17.94 4.15 11.85
C SER A 67 -18.14 2.97 10.92
N ARG A 68 -19.39 2.50 10.88
CA ARG A 68 -19.86 1.50 9.95
C ARG A 68 -21.15 2.00 9.34
N ILE A 69 -21.21 2.03 8.02
CA ILE A 69 -22.38 2.44 7.26
C ILE A 69 -22.71 1.34 6.25
N THR A 70 -23.97 1.26 5.86
CA THR A 70 -24.41 0.43 4.74
C THR A 70 -24.72 1.38 3.60
N VAL A 71 -24.12 1.11 2.44
CA VAL A 71 -24.39 1.84 1.21
C VAL A 71 -25.06 0.89 0.22
N GLY A 72 -25.65 1.46 -0.82
CA GLY A 72 -26.29 0.69 -1.88
C GLY A 72 -25.29 -0.03 -2.76
N ASP A 73 -25.70 -0.30 -4.00
CA ASP A 73 -24.87 -1.02 -4.96
C ASP A 73 -23.57 -0.25 -5.23
N LEU A 74 -22.46 -0.96 -5.15
CA LEU A 74 -21.13 -0.46 -5.46
C LEU A 74 -20.40 -1.51 -6.27
N PRO A 75 -19.93 -1.19 -7.49
CA PRO A 75 -19.24 -2.15 -8.35
C PRO A 75 -17.80 -2.38 -7.85
N LEU A 76 -17.63 -3.03 -6.69
CA LEU A 76 -16.34 -3.18 -6.01
C LEU A 76 -15.25 -3.78 -6.91
N GLY A 77 -15.64 -4.69 -7.81
CA GLY A 77 -14.74 -5.27 -8.81
C GLY A 77 -14.11 -4.24 -9.76
N GLU A 78 -14.87 -3.23 -10.19
CA GLU A 78 -14.39 -2.16 -11.07
C GLU A 78 -13.59 -1.09 -10.33
N LEU A 79 -13.76 -1.00 -9.00
CA LEU A 79 -13.04 -0.07 -8.13
C LEU A 79 -11.69 -0.62 -7.66
N LEU A 80 -11.39 -1.90 -7.91
CA LEU A 80 -10.08 -2.47 -7.60
C LEU A 80 -8.96 -1.73 -8.34
N GLU A 81 -7.82 -1.60 -7.66
CA GLU A 81 -6.63 -0.91 -8.16
C GLU A 81 -6.83 0.59 -8.45
N ARG A 82 -7.95 1.17 -8.03
CA ARG A 82 -8.19 2.61 -8.02
C ARG A 82 -7.79 3.23 -6.68
N THR A 83 -7.60 4.54 -6.66
CA THR A 83 -7.21 5.23 -5.43
C THR A 83 -8.44 5.78 -4.70
N LEU A 84 -8.65 5.35 -3.45
CA LEU A 84 -9.54 6.01 -2.50
C LEU A 84 -8.80 7.18 -1.87
N VAL A 85 -9.37 8.38 -1.97
CA VAL A 85 -8.86 9.60 -1.33
C VAL A 85 -9.85 10.04 -0.26
N LEU A 86 -9.36 10.26 0.95
CA LEU A 86 -10.10 10.83 2.07
C LEU A 86 -9.56 12.23 2.35
N LYS A 87 -10.44 13.22 2.35
CA LYS A 87 -10.16 14.60 2.73
C LYS A 87 -10.94 14.94 3.98
N SER A 88 -10.23 15.16 5.08
CA SER A 88 -10.85 15.60 6.32
C SER A 88 -11.44 17.00 6.17
N LEU A 89 -12.67 17.18 6.65
CA LEU A 89 -13.28 18.51 6.75
C LEU A 89 -12.87 19.25 8.02
N THR A 90 -12.35 18.54 9.03
CA THR A 90 -11.94 19.12 10.31
C THR A 90 -10.49 19.60 10.28
N THR A 91 -9.59 18.77 9.76
CA THR A 91 -8.14 19.01 9.79
C THR A 91 -7.56 19.39 8.43
N LEU A 92 -8.38 19.34 7.36
CA LEU A 92 -7.98 19.53 5.96
C LEU A 92 -6.88 18.57 5.48
N ARG A 93 -6.60 17.51 6.26
CA ARG A 93 -5.64 16.47 5.89
C ARG A 93 -6.20 15.64 4.74
N VAL A 94 -5.32 15.29 3.82
CA VAL A 94 -5.61 14.38 2.71
C VAL A 94 -4.81 13.11 2.92
N VAL A 95 -5.49 11.98 2.86
CA VAL A 95 -4.88 10.65 2.85
C VAL A 95 -5.44 9.85 1.69
N CYS A 96 -4.64 8.95 1.14
CA CYS A 96 -5.06 8.12 0.01
C CYS A 96 -4.53 6.71 0.16
N SER A 97 -5.22 5.76 -0.47
CA SER A 97 -4.81 4.37 -0.56
C SER A 97 -5.39 3.74 -1.81
N VAL A 98 -4.66 2.80 -2.40
CA VAL A 98 -5.19 1.96 -3.47
C VAL A 98 -6.19 0.96 -2.88
N LEU A 99 -7.34 0.82 -3.51
CA LEU A 99 -8.32 -0.22 -3.21
C LEU A 99 -7.78 -1.57 -3.68
N ARG A 100 -7.76 -2.52 -2.77
CA ARG A 100 -7.29 -3.88 -3.01
C ARG A 100 -8.31 -4.83 -2.43
N ALA A 101 -8.54 -5.94 -3.13
CA ALA A 101 -9.30 -7.05 -2.55
C ALA A 101 -8.58 -7.49 -1.26
N ASP A 102 -9.35 -7.79 -0.21
CA ASP A 102 -8.76 -8.33 1.00
C ASP A 102 -8.24 -9.74 0.69
N VAL A 103 -6.92 -9.86 0.64
CA VAL A 103 -6.21 -11.11 0.37
C VAL A 103 -5.25 -11.37 1.51
N PRO A 104 -4.97 -12.65 1.83
CA PRO A 104 -3.96 -12.99 2.83
C PRO A 104 -2.64 -12.26 2.53
N VAL A 105 -2.19 -11.45 3.48
CA VAL A 105 -0.94 -10.71 3.36
C VAL A 105 0.11 -11.33 4.28
N SER A 106 1.20 -11.82 3.68
CA SER A 106 2.36 -12.30 4.41
C SER A 106 3.40 -11.18 4.54
N THR A 107 3.99 -11.04 5.72
CA THR A 107 5.09 -10.09 5.96
C THR A 107 6.35 -10.86 6.28
N TYR A 108 7.39 -10.63 5.48
CA TYR A 108 8.73 -11.20 5.66
C TYR A 108 9.70 -10.09 6.03
N GLY A 109 10.64 -10.38 6.92
CA GLY A 109 11.65 -9.42 7.37
C GLY A 109 13.06 -9.96 7.14
N ALA A 110 13.92 -9.14 6.55
CA ALA A 110 15.35 -9.41 6.42
C ALA A 110 16.13 -8.36 7.23
N LYS A 111 17.03 -8.82 8.11
CA LYS A 111 17.89 -7.95 8.91
C LYS A 111 19.30 -7.92 8.33
N PHE A 112 19.82 -6.73 8.11
CA PHE A 112 21.20 -6.52 7.68
C PHE A 112 22.11 -6.37 8.89
N ILE A 113 23.23 -7.10 8.90
CA ILE A 113 24.12 -7.23 10.05
C ILE A 113 25.58 -6.79 9.78
N SER A 114 25.85 -6.07 8.68
CA SER A 114 27.22 -5.64 8.34
C SER A 114 27.25 -4.30 7.59
N GLY A 115 28.08 -3.35 8.06
CA GLY A 115 28.38 -2.02 7.47
C GLY A 115 27.20 -1.03 7.45
N VAL A 116 26.04 -1.52 7.01
CA VAL A 116 24.73 -0.91 7.04
C VAL A 116 23.83 -1.80 7.90
N VAL A 117 23.34 -1.25 9.01
CA VAL A 117 22.41 -1.91 9.92
C VAL A 117 21.00 -1.50 9.53
N GLY A 118 20.09 -2.46 9.39
CA GLY A 118 18.73 -2.12 9.01
C GLY A 118 17.84 -3.31 8.79
N THR A 119 16.58 -3.04 8.46
CA THR A 119 15.59 -4.06 8.14
C THR A 119 14.91 -3.72 6.82
N LEU A 120 14.84 -4.72 5.93
CA LEU A 120 13.91 -4.73 4.81
C LEU A 120 12.67 -5.53 5.22
N TRP A 121 11.51 -4.96 4.95
CA TRP A 121 10.24 -5.66 5.05
C TRP A 121 9.69 -5.88 3.65
N PHE A 122 9.30 -7.12 3.38
CA PHE A 122 8.56 -7.52 2.19
C PHE A 122 7.14 -7.83 2.62
N ARG A 123 6.18 -7.14 2.01
CA ARG A 123 4.76 -7.35 2.26
C ARG A 123 4.14 -7.89 1.00
N GLN A 124 3.79 -9.17 1.01
CA GLN A 124 3.34 -9.91 -0.16
C GLN A 124 1.84 -10.21 -0.04
N ALA A 125 1.09 -9.86 -1.08
CA ALA A 125 -0.31 -10.16 -1.24
C ALA A 125 -0.47 -11.12 -2.42
N VAL A 126 -1.07 -12.29 -2.18
CA VAL A 126 -1.37 -13.25 -3.23
C VAL A 126 -2.82 -13.04 -3.66
N THR A 127 -3.00 -12.60 -4.91
CA THR A 127 -4.31 -12.36 -5.52
C THR A 127 -4.60 -13.42 -6.57
N ARG A 128 -5.85 -13.51 -7.04
CA ARG A 128 -6.19 -14.38 -8.18
C ARG A 128 -5.41 -14.04 -9.46
N ASN A 129 -5.01 -12.78 -9.61
CA ASN A 129 -4.35 -12.26 -10.81
C ASN A 129 -2.82 -12.16 -10.67
N GLY A 130 -2.25 -12.70 -9.58
CA GLY A 130 -0.80 -12.72 -9.37
C GLY A 130 -0.38 -12.26 -7.97
N VAL A 131 0.91 -12.02 -7.84
CA VAL A 131 1.57 -11.70 -6.57
C VAL A 131 2.02 -10.25 -6.58
N TRP A 132 1.57 -9.48 -5.58
CA TRP A 132 2.03 -8.11 -5.36
C TRP A 132 2.94 -8.06 -4.15
N THR A 133 4.14 -7.50 -4.32
CA THR A 133 5.12 -7.35 -3.23
C THR A 133 5.50 -5.89 -3.05
N GLY A 134 5.14 -5.32 -1.90
CA GLY A 134 5.65 -4.03 -1.45
C GLY A 134 6.94 -4.22 -0.65
N ILE A 135 7.95 -3.39 -0.93
CA ILE A 135 9.22 -3.42 -0.22
C ILE A 135 9.37 -2.12 0.58
N ARG A 136 9.71 -2.24 1.87
CA ARG A 136 10.07 -1.11 2.71
C ARG A 136 11.45 -1.33 3.30
N ALA A 137 12.34 -0.37 3.09
CA ALA A 137 13.66 -0.36 3.70
C ALA A 137 13.74 0.63 4.86
N SER A 138 14.37 0.23 5.95
CA SER A 138 14.91 1.13 6.97
C SER A 138 16.36 0.74 7.18
N LEU A 139 17.26 1.53 6.61
CA LEU A 139 18.70 1.30 6.61
C LEU A 139 19.40 2.46 7.32
N VAL A 140 20.39 2.13 8.14
CA VAL A 140 21.24 3.07 8.86
C VAL A 140 22.69 2.66 8.61
N SER A 141 23.50 3.58 8.09
CA SER A 141 24.92 3.35 7.91
C SER A 141 25.67 3.71 9.20
N GLY A 142 26.56 2.84 9.66
CA GLY A 142 27.55 3.20 10.67
C GLY A 142 28.73 4.01 10.09
N ASN A 143 28.85 4.03 8.77
CA ASN A 143 29.86 4.79 8.04
C ASN A 143 29.38 6.24 7.82
N GLN A 144 30.11 7.20 8.39
CA GLN A 144 29.83 8.64 8.31
C GLN A 144 30.09 9.24 6.92
N ASP A 145 30.79 8.52 6.05
CA ASP A 145 31.08 8.97 4.68
C ASP A 145 29.88 8.76 3.73
N ILE A 146 28.90 7.94 4.12
CA ILE A 146 27.68 7.73 3.33
C ILE A 146 26.72 8.90 3.59
N LYS A 147 26.69 9.85 2.64
CA LYS A 147 25.75 10.99 2.65
C LYS A 147 24.44 10.64 1.95
N ALA A 148 23.32 11.15 2.49
CA ALA A 148 22.02 10.99 1.87
C ALA A 148 21.78 12.05 0.75
N PRO A 149 21.09 11.71 -0.35
CA PRO A 149 20.57 10.38 -0.69
C PRO A 149 21.68 9.45 -1.21
N ALA A 150 21.75 8.24 -0.65
CA ALA A 150 22.67 7.20 -1.11
C ALA A 150 21.93 6.25 -2.05
N HIS A 151 22.52 5.97 -3.22
CA HIS A 151 22.04 4.91 -4.10
C HIS A 151 22.58 3.56 -3.60
N ILE A 152 21.69 2.66 -3.23
CA ILE A 152 22.04 1.31 -2.76
C ILE A 152 21.45 0.30 -3.72
N SER A 153 22.31 -0.42 -4.43
CA SER A 153 21.91 -1.60 -5.21
C SER A 153 21.66 -2.77 -4.27
N TRP A 154 20.63 -3.56 -4.56
CA TRP A 154 20.30 -4.75 -3.79
C TRP A 154 19.91 -5.88 -4.71
N THR A 155 20.27 -7.10 -4.31
CA THR A 155 20.01 -8.34 -5.05
C THR A 155 19.46 -9.38 -4.08
N LEU A 156 18.41 -10.09 -4.49
CA LEU A 156 17.89 -11.25 -3.75
C LEU A 156 18.53 -12.51 -4.32
N PHE A 157 19.25 -13.25 -3.49
CA PHE A 157 19.84 -14.52 -3.88
C PHE A 157 18.90 -15.68 -3.57
N SER A 158 18.96 -16.72 -4.39
CA SER A 158 18.09 -17.90 -4.26
C SER A 158 18.53 -18.81 -3.10
N ARG A 159 19.78 -18.68 -2.65
CA ARG A 159 20.38 -19.47 -1.57
C ARG A 159 21.02 -18.60 -0.49
N VAL A 160 21.01 -19.11 0.74
CA VAL A 160 21.49 -18.42 1.96
C VAL A 160 22.99 -18.05 1.93
N TYR A 161 23.78 -18.69 1.05
CA TYR A 161 25.23 -18.50 0.94
C TYR A 161 25.69 -18.07 -0.46
N GLU A 162 24.77 -17.65 -1.33
CA GLU A 162 25.13 -17.09 -2.64
C GLU A 162 25.62 -15.65 -2.47
N SER A 163 26.79 -15.37 -3.05
CA SER A 163 27.24 -14.01 -3.35
C SER A 163 27.08 -13.73 -4.84
N GLU A 164 27.23 -12.45 -5.23
CA GLU A 164 27.18 -12.03 -6.64
C GLU A 164 28.20 -12.80 -7.49
N ASP A 165 29.41 -13.03 -6.97
CA ASP A 165 30.47 -13.80 -7.63
C ASP A 165 30.10 -15.29 -7.82
N VAL A 166 29.43 -15.90 -6.83
CA VAL A 166 29.06 -17.33 -6.85
C VAL A 166 27.84 -17.60 -7.76
N SER A 167 26.94 -16.63 -7.90
CA SER A 167 25.75 -16.71 -8.76
C SER A 167 26.11 -16.67 -10.25
N LEU A 168 27.13 -15.90 -10.62
CA LEU A 168 27.63 -15.81 -12.00
C LEU A 168 28.33 -17.10 -12.46
N GLU A 169 29.08 -17.77 -11.57
CA GLU A 169 29.69 -19.08 -11.87
C GLU A 169 28.63 -20.17 -12.09
N HIS A 170 27.59 -20.23 -11.26
CA HIS A 170 26.54 -21.25 -11.37
C HIS A 170 25.67 -21.12 -12.64
N MET A 171 25.38 -19.90 -13.10
CA MET A 171 24.69 -19.69 -14.38
C MET A 171 25.54 -20.12 -15.58
N ARG A 172 26.86 -20.09 -15.44
CA ARG A 172 27.81 -20.52 -16.47
C ARG A 172 27.93 -22.04 -16.54
N ASP A 173 27.85 -22.70 -15.40
CA ASP A 173 27.96 -24.17 -15.29
C ASP A 173 26.65 -24.92 -15.55
N GLY A 174 25.50 -24.25 -15.41
CA GLY A 174 24.17 -24.79 -15.74
C GLY A 174 23.82 -24.79 -17.24
N CYS A 175 24.71 -24.29 -18.11
CA CYS A 175 24.55 -24.27 -19.57
C CYS A 175 25.40 -25.35 -20.29
N ARG A 176 25.75 -26.46 -19.62
CA ARG A 176 26.37 -27.64 -20.23
C ARG A 176 25.45 -28.86 -20.18
#